data_AF-A0A239I5H3-F1
#
_entry.id   AF-A0A239I5H3-F1
#
_cell.length_a   1.000
_cell.length_b   1.000
_cell.length_c   1.000
_cell.angle_alpha   90.00
_cell.angle_beta   90.00
_cell.angle_gamma   90.00
#
_symmetry.space_group_name_H-M   'P 1'
#
loop_
_entity.id
_entity.type
_entity.pdbx_description
1 polymer ?
#
loop_
_entity_poly.entity_id
_entity_poly.type
_entity_poly.pdbx_seq_one_letter_code
_entity_poly.pdbx_strand_id
1 'polypeptide(L)' 'MIKTLTSALALSLVSGAALANCDSVTFSDVGWTDITATTAATTVVLDALGYETDIKVLSVPVTYPAIFTGGPCAV' A
#
# COMPACT_ATOMS: atom_id res chain seq x y z
N MET A 1 -10.52 6.54 33.48
CA MET A 1 -10.97 7.18 32.22
C MET A 1 -10.00 8.24 31.67
N ILE A 2 -9.31 9.03 32.50
CA ILE A 2 -8.28 10.00 32.04
C ILE A 2 -7.00 9.32 31.52
N LYS A 3 -6.56 8.21 32.14
CA LYS A 3 -5.36 7.46 31.73
C LYS A 3 -5.43 6.81 30.35
N THR A 4 -6.65 6.50 29.88
CA THR A 4 -6.88 5.90 28.56
C THR A 4 -6.84 6.95 27.44
N LEU A 5 -7.25 8.19 27.73
CA LEU A 5 -7.21 9.32 26.80
C LEU A 5 -5.76 9.77 26.49
N THR A 6 -4.90 9.79 27.50
CA THR A 6 -3.47 10.15 27.32
C THR A 6 -2.70 9.13 26.49
N SER A 7 -3.05 7.84 26.55
CA SER A 7 -2.36 6.80 25.76
C SER A 7 -2.74 6.83 24.28
N ALA A 8 -3.98 7.21 23.94
CA ALA A 8 -4.43 7.33 22.56
C ALA A 8 -3.77 8.51 21.83
N LEU A 9 -3.59 9.64 22.53
CA LEU A 9 -2.93 10.83 21.97
C LEU A 9 -1.44 10.58 21.67
N ALA A 10 -0.76 9.78 22.49
CA ALA A 10 0.64 9.40 22.26
C ALA A 10 0.85 8.58 20.97
N LEU A 11 -0.12 7.75 20.58
CA LEU A 11 -0.05 6.97 19.33
C LEU A 11 -0.22 7.84 18.08
N SER A 12 -0.98 8.93 18.17
CA SER A 12 -1.17 9.87 17.05
C SER A 12 0.05 10.76 16.76
N LEU A 13 0.98 10.87 17.72
CA LEU A 13 2.18 11.71 17.60
C LEU A 13 3.37 10.94 17.01
N VAL A 14 3.30 9.61 16.91
CA VAL A 14 4.37 8.75 16.34
C VAL A 14 4.09 8.31 14.90
N SER A 15 2.88 8.52 14.39
CA SER A 15 2.58 8.39 12.96
C SER A 15 3.25 9.52 12.19
N GLY A 16 4.52 9.33 11.84
CA GLY A 16 5.24 10.23 10.93
C GLY A 16 4.49 10.37 9.61
N ALA A 17 4.53 11.56 9.01
CA ALA A 17 3.96 11.79 7.69
C ALA A 17 4.62 10.82 6.70
N ALA A 18 3.83 9.99 6.02
CA ALA A 18 4.30 9.29 4.85
C ALA A 18 4.72 10.37 3.83
N LEU A 19 6.03 10.49 3.59
CA LEU A 19 6.59 11.50 2.67
C LEU A 19 6.28 11.19 1.20
N ALA A 20 5.72 10.02 0.91
CA ALA A 20 5.25 9.64 -0.40
C ALA A 20 3.82 10.15 -0.58
N ASN A 21 3.64 11.17 -1.42
CA ASN A 21 2.33 11.65 -1.85
C ASN A 21 1.79 10.68 -2.91
N CYS A 22 1.32 9.51 -2.44
CA CYS A 22 0.79 8.46 -3.29
C CYS A 22 -0.71 8.69 -3.47
N ASP A 23 -1.14 9.47 -4.47
CA ASP A 23 -2.56 9.43 -4.86
C ASP A 23 -2.90 8.11 -5.58
N SER A 24 -1.89 7.48 -6.18
CA SER A 24 -1.99 6.21 -6.90
C SER A 24 -0.91 5.22 -6.45
N VAL A 25 -1.29 3.96 -6.25
CA VAL A 25 -0.42 2.83 -5.87
C VAL A 25 -0.26 1.89 -7.05
N THR A 26 0.97 1.57 -7.45
CA THR A 26 1.23 0.65 -8.57
C THR A 26 1.54 -0.75 -8.06
N PHE A 27 0.71 -1.73 -8.39
CA PHE A 27 0.91 -3.15 -8.04
C PHE A 27 1.56 -3.93 -9.18
N SER A 28 2.43 -4.87 -8.84
CA SER A 28 2.97 -5.88 -9.76
C SER A 28 2.31 -7.25 -9.51
N ASP A 29 1.42 -7.68 -10.40
CA ASP A 29 0.74 -8.98 -10.32
C ASP A 29 1.45 -10.01 -11.22
N VAL A 30 1.83 -11.16 -10.66
CA VAL A 30 2.46 -12.25 -11.42
C VAL A 30 1.47 -13.21 -12.09
N GLY A 31 0.17 -13.01 -11.85
CA GLY A 31 -0.92 -13.79 -12.40
C GLY A 31 -1.21 -15.10 -11.65
N TRP A 32 -0.63 -15.28 -10.47
CA TRP A 32 -0.99 -16.40 -9.59
C TRP A 32 -2.25 -16.05 -8.80
N THR A 33 -3.15 -17.02 -8.65
CA THR A 33 -4.49 -16.80 -8.07
C THR A 33 -4.45 -16.19 -6.67
N ASP A 34 -3.50 -16.60 -5.83
CA ASP A 34 -3.30 -16.07 -4.47
C ASP A 34 -2.87 -14.60 -4.49
N ILE A 35 -1.98 -14.24 -5.42
CA ILE A 35 -1.52 -12.86 -5.60
C ILE A 35 -2.64 -11.99 -6.14
N THR A 36 -3.31 -12.40 -7.21
CA THR A 36 -4.43 -11.64 -7.79
C THR A 36 -5.57 -11.44 -6.77
N ALA A 37 -5.90 -12.47 -5.99
CA ALA A 37 -6.92 -12.36 -4.94
C ALA A 37 -6.51 -11.36 -3.85
N THR A 38 -5.24 -11.39 -3.43
CA THR A 38 -4.72 -10.45 -2.43
C THR A 38 -4.71 -9.03 -2.97
N THR A 39 -4.20 -8.81 -4.19
CA THR A 39 -4.19 -7.50 -4.85
C THR A 39 -5.61 -6.95 -4.99
N ALA A 40 -6.58 -7.75 -5.42
CA ALA A 40 -7.96 -7.32 -5.53
C ALA A 40 -8.57 -6.93 -4.17
N ALA A 41 -8.31 -7.72 -3.11
CA ALA A 41 -8.76 -7.38 -1.77
C ALA A 41 -8.11 -6.07 -1.27
N THR A 42 -6.83 -5.85 -1.54
CA THR A 42 -6.12 -4.61 -1.19
C THR A 42 -6.65 -3.42 -1.97
N THR A 43 -6.95 -3.56 -3.27
CA THR A 43 -7.57 -2.49 -4.07
C THR A 43 -8.88 -2.02 -3.49
N VAL A 44 -9.74 -2.93 -3.00
CA VAL A 44 -11.00 -2.54 -2.34
C VAL A 44 -10.75 -1.68 -1.09
N VAL A 45 -9.73 -2.02 -0.29
CA VAL A 45 -9.38 -1.24 0.90
C VAL A 45 -8.79 0.11 0.53
N LEU A 46 -7.91 0.16 -0.47
CA LEU A 46 -7.27 1.40 -0.93
C LEU A 46 -8.27 2.36 -1.56
N ASP A 47 -9.21 1.86 -2.37
CA ASP A 47 -10.30 2.64 -2.94
C ASP A 47 -11.18 3.27 -1.84
N ALA A 48 -11.52 2.50 -0.79
CA ALA A 48 -12.26 3.02 0.36
C ALA A 48 -11.51 4.12 1.14
N LEU A 49 -10.17 4.16 1.02
CA LEU A 49 -9.31 5.19 1.59
C LEU A 49 -9.05 6.37 0.63
N GLY A 50 -9.57 6.31 -0.60
CA GLY A 50 -9.43 7.34 -1.62
C GLY A 50 -8.17 7.25 -2.48
N TYR A 51 -7.47 6.12 -2.47
CA TYR A 51 -6.31 5.88 -3.32
C TYR A 51 -6.72 5.22 -4.65
N GLU A 52 -6.06 5.60 -5.73
CA GLU A 52 -6.12 4.87 -6.99
C GLU A 52 -5.15 3.69 -6.98
N THR A 53 -5.45 2.63 -7.74
CA THR A 53 -4.52 1.48 -7.91
C THR A 53 -4.29 1.17 -9.38
N ASP A 54 -3.02 1.07 -9.78
CA ASP A 54 -2.59 0.68 -11.13
C ASP A 54 -1.94 -0.71 -11.09
N ILE A 55 -2.56 -1.71 -11.71
CA ILE A 55 -2.10 -3.11 -11.64
C ILE A 55 -1.36 -3.48 -12.93
N LYS A 56 -0.10 -3.90 -12.79
CA LYS A 56 0.78 -4.33 -13.88
C LYS A 56 1.00 -5.83 -13.81
N VAL A 57 0.63 -6.55 -14.87
CA VAL A 57 0.91 -7.99 -14.96
C VAL A 57 2.36 -8.18 -15.40
N LEU A 58 3.21 -8.67 -14.49
CA LEU A 58 4.67 -8.81 -14.67
C LEU A 58 5.15 -10.19 -14.23
N SER A 59 6.20 -10.72 -14.86
CA SER A 59 6.82 -11.96 -14.35
C SER A 59 7.62 -11.70 -13.08
N VAL A 60 7.75 -12.70 -12.20
CA VAL A 60 8.57 -12.66 -10.96
C VAL A 60 9.96 -12.00 -11.14
N PRO A 61 10.79 -12.34 -12.15
CA PRO A 61 12.10 -11.71 -12.32
C PRO A 61 12.06 -10.22 -12.71
N VAL A 62 10.90 -9.71 -13.13
CA VAL A 62 10.66 -8.29 -13.44
C VAL A 62 10.05 -7.57 -12.23
N THR A 63 9.17 -8.23 -11.48
CA THR A 63 8.53 -7.69 -10.28
C THR A 63 9.54 -7.23 -9.22
N TYR A 64 10.52 -8.07 -8.89
CA TYR A 64 11.52 -7.71 -7.86
C TYR A 64 12.31 -6.45 -8.21
N PRO A 65 12.92 -6.32 -9.40
CA PRO A 65 13.56 -5.06 -9.81
C PRO A 65 12.60 -3.88 -9.93
N ALA A 66 11.35 -4.11 -10.33
CA ALA A 66 10.36 -3.05 -10.52
C ALA A 66 10.00 -2.34 -9.21
N ILE A 67 9.95 -3.03 -8.07
CA ILE A 67 9.66 -2.41 -6.76
C ILE A 67 10.75 -1.41 -6.36
N PHE A 68 12.01 -1.68 -6.69
CA PHE A 68 13.12 -0.75 -6.38
C PHE A 68 13.17 0.46 -7.32
N THR A 69 12.67 0.31 -8.55
CA THR A 69 12.78 1.33 -9.60
C THR A 69 11.49 2.11 -9.85
N GLY A 70 10.35 1.56 -9.43
CA GLY A 70 8.99 2.10 -9.65
C GLY A 70 8.61 3.24 -8.71
N GLY A 71 9.50 3.65 -7.81
CA GLY A 71 9.28 4.75 -6.89
C GLY A 71 8.58 4.33 -5.59
N PRO A 72 8.27 5.30 -4.71
CA PRO A 72 7.88 5.02 -3.31
C PRO A 72 6.47 4.43 -3.14
N CYS A 73 5.67 4.36 -4.22
CA CYS A 73 4.30 3.85 -4.23
C CYS A 73 4.17 2.54 -5.04
N ALA A 74 5.30 1.94 -5.44
CA ALA A 74 5.34 0.67 -6.17
C ALA A 74 5.36 -0.52 -5.20
N VAL A 75 4.49 -1.49 -5.44
CA VAL A 75 4.26 -2.68 -4.63
C VAL A 75 4.34 -3.94 -5.47
#